data_AF-A0A7J2JMA1-F1
#
_entry.id   AF-A0A7J2JMA1-F1
#
_cell.length_a   1.000
_cell.length_b   1.000
_cell.length_c   1.000
_cell.angle_alpha   90.00
_cell.angle_beta   90.00
_cell.angle_gamma   90.00
#
_symmetry.space_group_name_H-M   'P 1'
#
loop_
_entity.id
_entity.type
_entity.pdbx_description
1 polymer ?
#
loop_
_entity_poly.entity_id
_entity_poly.type
_entity_poly.pdbx_seq_one_letter_code
_entity_poly.pdbx_strand_id
1 'polypeptide(L)'
;MKITLFTATKCPNCPKFRKLLREVAQELGLKEGKDFIEKLIDGDKLTPGSKAKIEGEEFYIADSAENIKETPAAIGGQDFTIEALQYQVASTPALVVNGELAFIGDVPSKDELIEKLKSIR
;
A
#
# COMPACT_ATOMS: atom_id res chain seq x y z
N MET A 1 11.32 -10.05 0.41
CA MET A 1 11.12 -8.61 0.69
C MET A 1 9.63 -8.40 0.86
N LYS A 2 9.19 -7.74 1.94
CA LYS A 2 7.77 -7.44 2.18
C LYS A 2 7.56 -5.93 2.19
N ILE A 3 6.81 -5.42 1.23
CA ILE A 3 6.46 -4.00 1.17
C ILE A 3 5.01 -3.82 1.60
N THR A 4 4.75 -2.88 2.51
CA THR A 4 3.40 -2.50 2.95
C THR A 4 3.22 -1.02 2.70
N LEU A 5 2.27 -0.67 1.83
CA LEU A 5 1.88 0.72 1.59
C LEU A 5 0.64 1.02 2.42
N PHE A 6 0.74 1.94 3.37
CA PHE A 6 -0.39 2.46 4.11
C PHE A 6 -0.99 3.67 3.38
N THR A 7 -2.28 3.57 3.04
CA THR A 7 -3.05 4.64 2.39
C THR A 7 -4.35 4.90 3.12
N ALA A 8 -5.03 5.98 2.76
CA ALA A 8 -6.36 6.32 3.25
C ALA A 8 -7.28 6.65 2.08
N THR A 9 -8.58 6.41 2.26
CA THR A 9 -9.61 6.63 1.23
C THR A 9 -9.78 8.12 0.87
N LYS A 10 -9.40 9.04 1.77
CA LYS A 10 -9.44 10.50 1.59
C LYS A 10 -8.06 11.11 1.77
N CYS A 11 -7.18 10.92 0.79
CA CYS A 11 -5.79 11.37 0.86
C CYS A 11 -5.30 11.85 -0.51
N PRO A 12 -4.90 13.13 -0.67
CA PRO A 12 -4.57 13.69 -1.99
C PRO A 12 -3.31 13.09 -2.64
N ASN A 13 -2.38 12.58 -1.83
CA ASN A 13 -1.10 12.04 -2.28
C ASN A 13 -1.09 10.50 -2.44
N CYS A 14 -2.04 9.80 -1.81
CA CYS A 14 -2.17 8.35 -1.89
C CYS A 14 -2.36 7.77 -3.30
N PRO A 15 -3.19 8.34 -4.20
CA PRO A 15 -3.35 7.80 -5.56
C PRO A 15 -2.05 7.88 -6.36
N LYS A 16 -1.27 8.95 -6.15
CA LYS A 16 0.02 9.17 -6.82
C LYS A 16 1.05 8.15 -6.36
N PHE A 17 1.19 7.96 -5.03
CA PHE A 17 2.13 6.97 -4.49
C PHE A 17 1.77 5.57 -4.96
N ARG A 18 0.48 5.19 -4.93
CA ARG A 18 0.08 3.85 -5.34
C ARG A 18 0.44 3.55 -6.80
N LYS A 19 0.20 4.51 -7.70
CA LYS A 19 0.60 4.36 -9.11
C LYS A 19 2.12 4.21 -9.23
N LEU A 20 2.88 5.10 -8.59
CA LEU A 20 4.34 5.05 -8.59
C LEU A 20 4.88 3.70 -8.07
N LEU A 21 4.37 3.21 -6.94
CA LEU A 21 4.79 1.95 -6.34
C LEU A 21 4.54 0.78 -7.29
N ARG A 22 3.39 0.76 -7.98
CA ARG A 22 3.07 -0.29 -8.95
C ARG A 22 3.97 -0.24 -10.18
N GLU A 23 4.26 0.94 -10.69
CA GLU A 23 5.21 1.12 -11.80
C GLU A 23 6.59 0.59 -11.42
N VAL A 24 7.11 1.00 -10.26
CA VAL A 24 8.39 0.52 -9.74
C VAL A 24 8.35 -0.99 -9.45
N ALA A 25 7.24 -1.49 -8.90
CA ALA A 25 7.06 -2.92 -8.65
C ALA A 25 7.11 -3.74 -9.94
N GLN A 26 6.46 -3.27 -11.02
CA GLN A 26 6.53 -3.92 -12.33
C GLN A 26 7.96 -3.97 -12.87
N GLU A 27 8.73 -2.88 -12.75
CA GLU A 27 10.14 -2.85 -13.17
C GLU A 27 11.05 -3.76 -12.35
N LEU A 28 10.78 -3.88 -11.04
CA LEU A 28 11.54 -4.75 -10.15
C LEU A 28 11.04 -6.20 -10.16
N GLY A 29 9.96 -6.51 -10.89
CA GLY A 29 9.35 -7.84 -10.98
C GLY A 29 8.61 -8.27 -9.70
N LEU A 30 8.15 -7.32 -8.89
CA LEU A 30 7.44 -7.55 -7.63
C LEU A 30 5.94 -7.74 -7.90
N LYS A 31 5.32 -8.69 -7.19
CA LYS A 31 3.90 -9.03 -7.36
C LYS A 31 3.05 -8.50 -6.21
N GLU A 32 1.92 -7.87 -6.54
CA GLU A 32 0.93 -7.44 -5.55
C GLU A 32 0.33 -8.66 -4.84
N GLY A 33 0.16 -8.59 -3.53
CA GLY A 33 -0.28 -9.70 -2.68
C GLY A 33 0.79 -10.71 -2.30
N LYS A 34 1.97 -10.69 -2.95
CA LYS A 34 3.10 -11.56 -2.60
C LYS A 34 4.29 -10.78 -2.07
N ASP A 35 4.74 -9.79 -2.82
CA ASP A 35 5.91 -8.97 -2.52
C ASP A 35 5.53 -7.61 -1.92
N PHE A 36 4.41 -7.03 -2.37
CA PHE A 36 3.87 -5.79 -1.82
C PHE A 36 2.35 -5.84 -1.64
N ILE A 37 1.85 -5.12 -0.65
CA ILE A 37 0.41 -4.94 -0.39
C ILE A 37 0.09 -3.49 -0.05
N GLU A 38 -1.12 -3.06 -0.39
CA GLU A 38 -1.70 -1.81 0.09
C GLU A 38 -2.61 -2.11 1.28
N LYS A 39 -2.52 -1.35 2.37
CA LYS A 39 -3.41 -1.42 3.54
C LYS A 39 -4.08 -0.07 3.76
N LEU A 40 -5.40 -0.09 3.92
CA LEU A 40 -6.20 1.12 4.12
C LEU A 40 -6.39 1.38 5.60
N ILE A 41 -5.81 2.45 6.14
CA ILE A 41 -5.96 2.76 7.58
C ILE A 41 -7.41 3.05 7.96
N ASP A 42 -8.18 3.70 7.08
CA ASP A 42 -9.63 3.94 7.21
C ASP A 42 -10.46 2.85 6.49
N GLY A 43 -9.91 1.63 6.40
CA GLY A 43 -10.48 0.50 5.66
C GLY A 43 -11.63 -0.22 6.37
N ASP A 44 -11.95 0.15 7.62
CA ASP A 44 -12.99 -0.49 8.46
C ASP A 44 -14.37 -0.54 7.78
N LYS A 45 -14.68 0.46 6.97
CA LYS A 45 -15.97 0.56 6.26
C LYS A 45 -16.04 -0.27 4.97
N LEU A 46 -14.97 -0.96 4.60
CA LEU A 46 -14.88 -1.72 3.35
C LEU A 46 -15.11 -3.20 3.62
N THR A 47 -15.97 -3.84 2.84
CA THR A 47 -16.25 -5.27 2.98
C THR A 47 -15.17 -6.09 2.28
N PRO A 48 -14.39 -6.94 2.98
CA PRO A 48 -13.50 -7.90 2.35
C PRO A 48 -14.24 -8.86 1.44
N GLY A 49 -13.59 -9.32 0.38
CA GLY A 49 -14.17 -10.19 -0.63
C GLY A 49 -15.00 -9.47 -1.68
N SER A 50 -15.07 -8.13 -1.64
CA SER A 50 -15.86 -7.31 -2.58
C SER A 50 -14.98 -6.31 -3.33
N LYS A 51 -15.47 -5.79 -4.45
CA LYS A 51 -14.83 -4.67 -5.17
C LYS A 51 -15.32 -3.35 -4.57
N ALA A 52 -14.38 -2.51 -4.12
CA ALA A 52 -14.68 -1.17 -3.64
C ALA A 52 -14.09 -0.13 -4.60
N LYS A 53 -14.83 0.97 -4.79
CA LYS A 53 -14.39 2.08 -5.64
C LYS A 53 -13.56 3.05 -4.80
N ILE A 54 -12.25 3.04 -4.99
CA ILE A 54 -11.31 3.96 -4.34
C ILE A 54 -10.85 4.95 -5.41
N GLU A 55 -11.18 6.23 -5.20
CA GLU A 55 -10.76 7.33 -6.09
C GLU A 55 -11.13 7.13 -7.57
N GLY A 56 -12.28 6.49 -7.83
CA GLY A 56 -12.78 6.30 -9.19
C GLY A 56 -12.37 4.98 -9.84
N GLU A 57 -11.39 4.28 -9.28
CA GLU A 57 -10.91 2.97 -9.74
C GLU A 57 -11.47 1.84 -8.85
N GLU A 58 -11.66 0.64 -9.42
CA GLU A 58 -12.18 -0.54 -8.69
C GLU A 58 -11.02 -1.35 -8.09
N PHE A 59 -11.04 -1.54 -6.76
CA PHE A 59 -10.08 -2.36 -6.03
C PHE A 59 -10.76 -3.57 -5.43
N TYR A 60 -10.10 -4.72 -5.54
CA TYR A 60 -10.48 -5.86 -4.75
C TYR A 60 -10.06 -5.65 -3.30
N ILE A 61 -11.04 -5.64 -2.38
CA ILE A 61 -10.76 -5.55 -0.95
C ILE A 61 -10.56 -6.95 -0.41
N ALA A 62 -9.36 -7.24 0.08
CA ALA A 62 -9.06 -8.48 0.79
C ALA A 62 -8.90 -8.19 2.30
N ASP A 63 -9.12 -9.19 3.14
CA ASP A 63 -8.82 -9.10 4.58
C ASP A 63 -7.34 -9.31 4.88
N SER A 64 -6.61 -9.98 3.96
CA SER A 64 -5.22 -10.35 4.10
C SER A 64 -4.57 -10.64 2.74
N ALA A 65 -3.24 -10.63 2.68
CA ALA A 65 -2.47 -10.78 1.44
C ALA A 65 -2.74 -12.12 0.71
N GLU A 66 -2.96 -13.18 1.49
CA GLU A 66 -3.31 -14.52 0.99
C GLU A 66 -4.69 -14.59 0.33
N ASN A 67 -5.60 -13.68 0.70
CA ASN A 67 -6.95 -13.63 0.17
C ASN A 67 -7.10 -12.70 -1.04
N ILE A 68 -6.01 -12.13 -1.56
CA ILE A 68 -6.03 -11.32 -2.78
C ILE A 68 -6.27 -12.25 -3.99
N LYS A 69 -7.46 -12.13 -4.58
CA LYS A 69 -7.88 -12.92 -5.76
C LYS A 69 -7.69 -12.17 -7.07
N GLU A 70 -7.84 -10.85 -7.05
CA GLU A 70 -7.78 -9.98 -8.21
C GLU A 70 -6.92 -8.77 -7.88
N THR A 71 -6.13 -8.29 -8.84
CA THR A 71 -5.37 -7.05 -8.74
C THR A 71 -5.94 -6.04 -9.74
N PRO A 72 -6.07 -4.75 -9.40
CA PRO A 72 -5.49 -4.17 -8.20
C PRO A 72 -6.30 -4.43 -6.91
N ALA A 73 -5.60 -4.72 -5.82
CA ALA A 73 -6.17 -5.02 -4.51
C ALA A 73 -5.65 -4.10 -3.42
N ALA A 74 -6.46 -3.96 -2.37
CA ALA A 74 -6.10 -3.32 -1.12
C ALA A 74 -6.62 -4.17 0.04
N ILE A 75 -5.90 -4.16 1.16
CA ILE A 75 -6.34 -4.79 2.39
C ILE A 75 -7.22 -3.81 3.15
N GLY A 76 -8.44 -4.24 3.48
CA GLY A 76 -9.45 -3.47 4.22
C GLY A 76 -10.31 -4.36 5.11
N GLY A 77 -11.42 -3.83 5.62
CA GLY A 77 -12.33 -4.53 6.55
C GLY A 77 -11.94 -4.45 8.02
N GLN A 78 -10.88 -3.72 8.33
CA GLN A 78 -10.51 -3.34 9.69
C GLN A 78 -9.75 -2.01 9.65
N ASP A 79 -9.65 -1.36 10.80
CA ASP A 79 -8.84 -0.17 10.98
C ASP A 79 -7.36 -0.57 11.14
N PHE A 80 -6.52 -0.15 10.18
CA PHE A 80 -5.07 -0.42 10.22
C PHE A 80 -4.27 0.71 10.88
N THR A 81 -4.92 1.68 11.53
CA THR A 81 -4.23 2.82 12.16
C THR A 81 -3.26 2.37 13.24
N ILE A 82 -3.66 1.41 14.09
CA ILE A 82 -2.79 0.87 15.15
C ILE A 82 -1.57 0.16 14.58
N GLU A 83 -1.74 -0.58 13.48
CA GLU A 83 -0.62 -1.24 12.81
C GLU A 83 0.32 -0.23 12.14
N ALA A 84 -0.24 0.78 11.48
CA ALA A 84 0.54 1.86 10.88
C ALA A 84 1.40 2.58 11.94
N LEU A 85 0.82 2.88 13.12
CA LEU A 85 1.53 3.50 14.23
C LEU A 85 2.69 2.65 14.79
N GLN A 86 2.57 1.31 14.78
CA GLN A 86 3.68 0.43 15.17
C GLN A 86 4.90 0.60 14.27
N TYR A 87 4.68 0.94 12.99
CA TYR A 87 5.72 1.28 12.03
C TYR A 87 6.06 2.78 12.01
N GLN A 88 5.66 3.53 13.04
CA GLN A 88 5.88 4.97 13.15
C GLN A 88 5.23 5.79 12.02
N VAL A 89 4.19 5.25 11.39
CA VAL A 89 3.41 5.96 10.37
C VAL A 89 2.51 6.98 11.07
N ALA A 90 2.96 8.23 11.07
CA ALA A 90 2.18 9.37 11.54
C ALA A 90 1.22 9.95 10.48
N SER A 91 1.41 9.63 9.19
CA SER A 91 0.61 10.20 8.08
C SER A 91 0.64 9.32 6.84
N THR A 92 -0.45 9.32 6.06
CA THR A 92 -0.54 8.62 4.77
C THR A 92 -0.30 9.57 3.59
N PRO A 93 0.27 9.10 2.46
CA PRO A 93 0.74 7.74 2.22
C PRO A 93 2.03 7.44 2.97
N ALA A 94 2.24 6.18 3.36
CA ALA A 94 3.49 5.74 3.95
C ALA A 94 3.90 4.37 3.43
N LEU A 95 5.18 4.19 3.15
CA LEU A 95 5.74 2.95 2.65
C LEU A 95 6.62 2.33 3.72
N VAL A 96 6.31 1.10 4.09
CA VAL A 96 7.08 0.27 5.02
C VAL A 96 7.69 -0.87 4.22
N VAL A 97 8.99 -1.09 4.36
CA VAL A 97 9.72 -2.15 3.65
C VAL A 97 10.41 -3.02 4.69
N ASN A 98 10.11 -4.31 4.68
CA ASN A 98 10.57 -5.29 5.67
C ASN A 98 10.29 -4.90 7.13
N GLY A 99 9.23 -4.12 7.37
CA GLY A 99 8.88 -3.63 8.70
C GLY A 99 9.57 -2.33 9.12
N GLU A 100 10.38 -1.72 8.24
CA GLU A 100 11.01 -0.42 8.46
C GLU A 100 10.31 0.67 7.62
N LEU A 101 10.06 1.82 8.24
CA LEU A 101 9.49 2.97 7.56
C LEU A 101 10.47 3.53 6.52
N ALA A 102 10.11 3.44 5.24
CA ALA A 102 10.91 3.94 4.12
C ALA A 102 10.49 5.35 3.70
N PHE A 103 9.18 5.62 3.63
CA PHE A 103 8.62 6.92 3.24
C PHE A 103 7.35 7.23 4.04
N ILE A 104 7.06 8.50 4.26
CA ILE A 104 5.90 8.96 5.03
C ILE A 104 5.45 10.35 4.57
N GLY A 105 4.14 10.53 4.40
CA GLY A 105 3.48 11.82 4.16
C GLY A 105 3.66 12.41 2.75
N ASP A 106 4.72 12.04 2.04
CA ASP A 106 5.05 12.55 0.71
C ASP A 106 5.27 11.42 -0.32
N VAL A 107 5.25 11.77 -1.60
CA VAL A 107 5.43 10.84 -2.71
C VAL A 107 6.84 11.03 -3.27
N PRO A 108 7.76 10.08 -3.05
CA PRO A 108 9.13 10.20 -3.54
C PRO A 108 9.17 10.14 -5.06
N SER A 109 10.32 10.45 -5.63
CA SER A 109 10.57 10.22 -7.05
C SER A 109 10.68 8.73 -7.36
N LYS A 110 10.49 8.36 -8.63
CA LYS A 110 10.65 6.98 -9.10
C LYS A 110 12.03 6.41 -8.79
N ASP A 111 13.07 7.17 -9.10
CA ASP A 111 14.46 6.79 -8.82
C ASP A 111 14.72 6.62 -7.33
N GLU A 112 14.28 7.56 -6.48
CA GLU A 112 14.42 7.47 -5.03
C GLU A 112 13.76 6.21 -4.46
N LEU A 113 12.55 5.89 -4.93
CA LEU A 113 11.86 4.68 -4.51
C LEU A 113 12.62 3.42 -4.93
N ILE A 114 13.12 3.37 -6.17
CA ILE A 114 13.92 2.25 -6.68
C ILE A 114 15.21 2.09 -5.88
N GLU A 115 15.95 3.17 -5.63
CA GLU A 115 17.19 3.15 -4.86
C GLU A 115 16.94 2.68 -3.43
N LYS A 116 15.87 3.17 -2.79
CA LYS A 116 15.50 2.76 -1.43
C LYS A 116 15.15 1.27 -1.37
N LEU A 117 14.35 0.78 -2.32
CA LEU A 117 13.99 -0.65 -2.41
C LEU A 117 15.22 -1.53 -2.69
N LYS A 118 16.16 -1.06 -3.51
CA LYS A 118 17.42 -1.78 -3.79
C LYS A 118 18.36 -1.79 -2.59
N SER A 119 18.43 -0.71 -1.81
CA SER A 119 19.28 -0.63 -0.62
C SER A 119 18.82 -1.53 0.53
N ILE A 120 17.53 -1.91 0.55
CA ILE A 120 16.91 -2.77 1.59
C ILE A 120 16.88 -4.25 1.13
N ARG A 121 17.19 -4.52 -0.14
CA ARG A 121 17.21 -5.84 -0.76
C ARG A 121 18.53 -6.58 -0.50
#